data_AF-A0A6C9QHY7-F1
#
_entry.id   AF-A0A6C9QHY7-F1
#
_cell.length_a   1.000
_cell.length_b   1.000
_cell.length_c   1.000
_cell.angle_alpha   90.00
_cell.angle_beta   90.00
_cell.angle_gamma   90.00
#
_symmetry.space_group_name_H-M   'P 1'
#
loop_
_entity.id
_entity.type
_entity.pdbx_description
1 polymer ?
#
loop_
_entity_poly.entity_id
_entity_poly.type
_entity_poly.pdbx_seq_one_letter_code
_entity_poly.pdbx_strand_id
1 'polypeptide(L)'
;VGKSAFVEAVGRASDDAEGYLDFFKGEIGKTHLAQELWTQIDNGQLAPDLAEIRTSITDVSNEITQTVNKKLEDQSAAIQQIQKVQVDTNNNLNSMWAVKLQQMQDGRLYIAGIGAGIENTPDGMQSQVLLAADRIAMINPANGNTKPMFVGQGDQIFMNEVFLKYLTAPTITSGGNPPTFSLTPDGRLSARNADISGNVNANSGTLNNVTINQNCRILGKLSANQIEGDIVKTVGKAFPRNGSYASGTITVTVYDDQAFDRQIVVPPVLFRGGKHENFNSNNQQSYWYSTCKLQVLKNGQEIFQQPATDVSRVFSSVIDMPAGHGHVTLTFNVSSYGANNWTPTTSISDLLVVVMKKSTAGISIS
;
A
#
# COMPACT_ATOMS: atom_id res chain seq x y z
N VAL A 1 -102.92 -88.59 -108.56
CA VAL A 1 -102.94 -87.61 -109.66
C VAL A 1 -103.25 -86.24 -109.07
N GLY A 2 -102.38 -85.23 -109.27
CA GLY A 2 -102.62 -83.81 -108.90
C GLY A 2 -101.45 -83.16 -108.12
N LYS A 3 -100.81 -82.13 -108.70
CA LYS A 3 -99.70 -81.30 -108.14
C LYS A 3 -100.21 -80.17 -107.24
N SER A 4 -99.43 -79.73 -106.24
CA SER A 4 -99.29 -78.31 -105.86
C SER A 4 -98.01 -78.07 -105.02
N ALA A 5 -97.40 -76.89 -105.16
CA ALA A 5 -96.04 -76.55 -104.75
C ALA A 5 -95.94 -75.96 -103.33
N PHE A 6 -94.88 -76.30 -102.60
CA PHE A 6 -94.36 -75.53 -101.45
C PHE A 6 -92.83 -75.56 -101.48
N VAL A 7 -92.22 -74.38 -101.31
CA VAL A 7 -90.77 -74.12 -101.25
C VAL A 7 -90.39 -74.03 -99.78
N GLU A 8 -89.43 -74.84 -99.32
CA GLU A 8 -88.81 -74.71 -98.00
C GLU A 8 -87.36 -74.27 -98.16
N ALA A 9 -87.02 -73.16 -97.49
CA ALA A 9 -85.71 -72.54 -97.51
C ALA A 9 -84.76 -73.25 -96.54
N VAL A 10 -83.53 -73.50 -97.01
CA VAL A 10 -82.43 -74.16 -96.31
C VAL A 10 -81.66 -73.14 -95.47
N GLY A 11 -81.41 -73.44 -94.18
CA GLY A 11 -80.48 -72.69 -93.33
C GLY A 11 -79.09 -73.31 -93.32
N ARG A 12 -78.04 -72.49 -93.55
CA ARG A 12 -76.62 -72.81 -93.27
C ARG A 12 -76.20 -72.13 -91.97
N ALA A 13 -75.44 -72.83 -91.12
CA ALA A 13 -74.69 -72.19 -90.03
C ALA A 13 -73.51 -71.41 -90.63
N SER A 14 -73.26 -70.21 -90.13
CA SER A 14 -72.22 -69.28 -90.57
C SER A 14 -71.02 -69.31 -89.62
N ASP A 15 -69.80 -69.32 -90.15
CA ASP A 15 -68.53 -69.39 -89.41
C ASP A 15 -67.98 -68.00 -88.98
N ASP A 16 -68.83 -66.96 -89.01
CA ASP A 16 -68.45 -65.57 -88.74
C ASP A 16 -68.56 -65.19 -87.25
N ALA A 17 -67.64 -65.73 -86.44
CA ALA A 17 -67.59 -65.46 -85.00
C ALA A 17 -67.28 -63.98 -84.67
N GLU A 18 -66.57 -63.27 -85.56
CA GLU A 18 -66.20 -61.87 -85.38
C GLU A 18 -67.42 -60.95 -85.59
N GLY A 19 -68.24 -61.23 -86.61
CA GLY A 19 -69.52 -60.55 -86.83
C GLY A 19 -70.52 -60.76 -85.68
N TYR A 20 -70.57 -61.95 -85.07
CA TYR A 20 -71.37 -62.16 -83.86
C TYR A 20 -70.82 -61.40 -82.65
N LEU A 21 -69.50 -61.31 -82.49
CA LEU A 21 -68.89 -60.56 -81.40
C LEU A 21 -69.15 -59.06 -81.51
N ASP A 22 -69.10 -58.50 -82.72
CA ASP A 22 -69.43 -57.10 -82.96
C ASP A 22 -70.94 -56.82 -82.82
N PHE A 23 -71.79 -57.75 -83.24
CA PHE A 23 -73.23 -57.69 -82.97
C PHE A 23 -73.52 -57.71 -81.47
N PHE A 24 -72.92 -58.63 -80.71
CA PHE A 24 -73.13 -58.71 -79.26
C PHE A 24 -72.48 -57.54 -78.52
N LYS A 25 -71.32 -57.00 -78.93
CA LYS A 25 -70.78 -55.74 -78.38
C LYS A 25 -71.71 -54.57 -78.63
N GLY A 26 -72.27 -54.48 -79.83
CA GLY A 26 -73.24 -53.45 -80.21
C GLY A 26 -74.55 -53.55 -79.43
N GLU A 27 -75.06 -54.75 -79.20
CA GLU A 27 -76.28 -54.95 -78.41
C GLU A 27 -76.03 -54.83 -76.90
N ILE A 28 -74.91 -55.31 -76.37
CA ILE A 28 -74.53 -55.14 -74.96
C ILE A 28 -74.39 -53.65 -74.64
N GLY A 29 -73.72 -52.86 -75.50
CA GLY A 29 -73.58 -51.41 -75.31
C GLY A 29 -74.91 -50.63 -75.34
N LYS A 30 -75.96 -51.19 -75.95
CA LYS A 30 -77.31 -50.60 -75.98
C LYS A 30 -78.21 -51.07 -74.83
N THR A 31 -77.81 -52.06 -74.05
CA THR A 31 -78.59 -52.49 -72.88
C THR A 31 -78.52 -51.45 -71.76
N HIS A 32 -79.63 -51.24 -71.04
CA HIS A 32 -79.69 -50.32 -69.90
C HIS A 32 -78.61 -50.62 -68.83
N LEU A 33 -78.22 -51.88 -68.67
CA LEU A 33 -77.17 -52.28 -67.73
C LEU A 33 -75.78 -51.72 -68.12
N ALA A 34 -75.45 -51.69 -69.42
CA ALA A 34 -74.17 -51.14 -69.88
C ALA A 34 -74.15 -49.61 -69.83
N GLN A 35 -75.29 -48.96 -70.05
CA GLN A 35 -75.44 -47.52 -69.85
C GLN A 35 -75.29 -47.13 -68.37
N GLU A 36 -75.96 -47.85 -67.46
CA GLU A 36 -75.76 -47.66 -66.01
C GLU A 36 -74.29 -47.88 -65.60
N LEU A 37 -73.63 -48.91 -66.14
CA LEU A 37 -72.22 -49.18 -65.84
C LEU A 37 -71.30 -48.05 -66.32
N TRP A 38 -71.53 -47.51 -67.54
CA TRP A 38 -70.77 -46.36 -68.05
C TRP A 38 -71.01 -45.09 -67.23
N THR A 39 -72.22 -44.88 -66.73
CA THR A 39 -72.56 -43.74 -65.87
C THR A 39 -71.91 -43.88 -64.48
N GLN A 40 -71.77 -45.11 -63.97
CA GLN A 40 -71.05 -45.38 -62.72
C GLN A 40 -69.51 -45.34 -62.88
N ILE A 41 -69.00 -45.53 -64.10
CA ILE A 41 -67.56 -45.47 -64.42
C ILE A 41 -67.12 -44.05 -64.85
N ASP A 42 -68.06 -43.14 -65.13
CA ASP A 42 -67.74 -41.76 -65.51
C ASP A 42 -67.13 -40.98 -64.34
N ASN A 43 -65.80 -40.89 -64.37
CA ASN A 43 -64.97 -40.13 -63.43
C ASN A 43 -65.23 -38.61 -63.48
N GLY A 44 -66.15 -38.12 -64.32
CA GLY A 44 -66.59 -36.71 -64.32
C GLY A 44 -67.10 -36.21 -62.97
N GLN A 45 -67.62 -37.10 -62.10
CA GLN A 45 -68.02 -36.74 -60.73
C GLN A 45 -66.83 -36.52 -59.77
N LEU A 46 -65.63 -37.01 -60.09
CA LEU A 46 -64.41 -36.82 -59.27
C LEU A 46 -63.69 -35.50 -59.58
N ALA A 47 -64.03 -34.84 -60.69
CA ALA A 47 -63.44 -33.57 -61.08
C ALA A 47 -63.69 -32.41 -60.07
N PRO A 48 -64.92 -32.20 -59.55
CA PRO A 48 -65.15 -31.19 -58.51
C PRO A 48 -64.39 -31.50 -57.21
N ASP A 49 -64.39 -32.77 -56.76
CA ASP A 49 -63.68 -33.18 -55.55
C ASP A 49 -62.16 -32.95 -55.68
N LEU A 50 -61.57 -33.23 -56.85
CA LEU A 50 -60.16 -32.94 -57.13
C LEU A 50 -59.86 -31.44 -57.18
N ALA A 51 -60.80 -30.62 -57.66
CA ALA A 51 -60.66 -29.17 -57.64
C ALA A 51 -60.71 -28.63 -56.20
N GLU A 52 -61.62 -29.14 -55.38
CA GLU A 52 -61.76 -28.77 -53.96
C GLU A 52 -60.55 -29.20 -53.13
N ILE A 53 -60.02 -30.40 -53.38
CA ILE A 53 -58.77 -30.89 -52.76
C ILE A 53 -57.59 -29.99 -53.16
N ARG A 54 -57.48 -29.59 -54.43
CA ARG A 54 -56.40 -28.69 -54.89
C ARG A 54 -56.48 -27.32 -54.22
N THR A 55 -57.68 -26.76 -54.07
CA THR A 55 -57.90 -25.50 -53.36
C THR A 55 -57.52 -25.64 -51.89
N SER A 56 -57.98 -26.69 -51.21
CA SER A 56 -57.66 -26.97 -49.81
C SER A 56 -56.15 -27.15 -49.58
N ILE A 57 -55.44 -27.85 -50.49
CA ILE A 57 -53.99 -28.00 -50.43
C ILE A 57 -53.28 -26.65 -50.58
N THR A 58 -53.78 -25.80 -51.49
CA THR A 58 -53.22 -24.46 -51.73
C THR A 58 -53.41 -23.56 -50.51
N ASP A 59 -54.61 -23.58 -49.92
CA ASP A 59 -54.93 -22.79 -48.72
C ASP A 59 -54.12 -23.25 -47.51
N VAL A 60 -54.04 -24.57 -47.27
CA VAL A 60 -53.18 -25.13 -46.21
C VAL A 60 -51.71 -24.79 -46.46
N SER A 61 -51.23 -24.83 -47.70
CA SER A 61 -49.85 -24.46 -48.03
C SER A 61 -49.58 -22.97 -47.76
N ASN A 62 -50.54 -22.09 -48.04
CA ASN A 62 -50.45 -20.67 -47.75
C ASN A 62 -50.48 -20.41 -46.24
N GLU A 63 -51.35 -21.10 -45.49
CA GLU A 63 -51.44 -21.01 -44.04
C GLU A 63 -50.16 -21.53 -43.36
N ILE A 64 -49.61 -22.64 -43.83
CA ILE A 64 -48.31 -23.17 -43.37
C ILE A 64 -47.22 -22.13 -43.65
N THR A 65 -47.16 -21.57 -44.85
CA THR A 65 -46.14 -20.57 -45.23
C THR A 65 -46.24 -19.33 -44.36
N GLN A 66 -47.44 -18.81 -44.12
CA GLN A 66 -47.66 -17.66 -43.24
C GLN A 66 -47.33 -17.96 -41.79
N THR A 67 -47.74 -19.12 -41.28
CA THR A 67 -47.47 -19.54 -39.89
C THR A 67 -45.99 -19.77 -39.65
N VAL A 68 -45.29 -20.41 -40.60
CA VAL A 68 -43.85 -20.64 -40.54
C VAL A 68 -43.09 -19.32 -40.64
N ASN A 69 -43.43 -18.44 -41.58
CA ASN A 69 -42.79 -17.13 -41.69
C ASN A 69 -43.01 -16.28 -40.44
N LYS A 70 -44.24 -16.22 -39.92
CA LYS A 70 -44.54 -15.48 -38.69
C LYS A 70 -43.80 -16.05 -37.48
N LYS A 71 -43.75 -17.38 -37.33
CA LYS A 71 -43.01 -18.03 -36.24
C LYS A 71 -41.50 -17.84 -36.37
N LEU A 72 -40.96 -17.83 -37.60
CA LEU A 72 -39.55 -17.52 -37.87
C LEU A 72 -39.24 -16.05 -37.63
N GLU A 73 -40.13 -15.12 -37.96
CA GLU A 73 -39.99 -13.69 -37.68
C GLU A 73 -40.06 -13.42 -36.17
N ASP A 74 -41.03 -14.00 -35.46
CA ASP A 74 -41.17 -13.88 -34.01
C ASP A 74 -39.97 -14.51 -33.28
N GLN A 75 -39.50 -15.69 -33.73
CA GLN A 75 -38.30 -16.33 -33.20
C GLN A 75 -37.03 -15.53 -33.56
N SER A 76 -36.93 -15.00 -34.77
CA SER A 76 -35.82 -14.14 -35.20
C SER A 76 -35.78 -12.84 -34.40
N ALA A 77 -36.93 -12.22 -34.10
CA ALA A 77 -37.01 -11.03 -33.26
C ALA A 77 -36.64 -11.33 -31.79
N ALA A 78 -37.10 -12.45 -31.24
CA ALA A 78 -36.69 -12.91 -29.92
C ALA A 78 -35.19 -13.25 -29.85
N ILE A 79 -34.64 -13.89 -30.90
CA ILE A 79 -33.22 -14.22 -31.02
C ILE A 79 -32.37 -12.97 -31.25
N GLN A 80 -32.83 -11.96 -32.01
CA GLN A 80 -32.13 -10.69 -32.20
C GLN A 80 -32.13 -9.84 -30.92
N GLN A 81 -33.16 -9.94 -30.08
CA GLN A 81 -33.13 -9.34 -28.73
C GLN A 81 -32.18 -10.09 -27.78
N ILE A 82 -31.95 -11.39 -27.98
CA ILE A 82 -31.04 -12.23 -27.16
C ILE A 82 -29.57 -12.21 -27.66
N GLN A 83 -29.33 -12.01 -28.96
CA GLN A 83 -27.99 -12.05 -29.59
C GLN A 83 -27.33 -10.68 -29.78
N LYS A 84 -28.01 -9.56 -29.54
CA LYS A 84 -27.41 -8.23 -29.69
C LYS A 84 -26.73 -7.78 -28.39
N VAL A 85 -25.76 -8.58 -28.00
CA VAL A 85 -24.85 -8.34 -26.88
C VAL A 85 -23.45 -8.56 -27.47
N GLN A 86 -22.77 -7.45 -27.74
CA GLN A 86 -21.39 -7.29 -28.24
C GLN A 86 -20.75 -8.53 -28.92
N VAL A 87 -20.75 -8.56 -30.27
CA VAL A 87 -19.67 -9.23 -31.00
C VAL A 87 -18.55 -8.20 -31.12
N ASP A 88 -17.51 -8.33 -30.29
CA ASP A 88 -16.26 -7.63 -30.56
C ASP A 88 -15.49 -8.41 -31.65
N THR A 89 -14.83 -7.66 -32.51
CA THR A 89 -14.31 -7.96 -33.85
C THR A 89 -13.22 -9.06 -33.91
N ASN A 90 -12.98 -9.80 -32.82
CA ASN A 90 -11.86 -10.72 -32.65
C ASN A 90 -12.24 -12.16 -32.28
N ASN A 91 -13.49 -12.61 -32.57
CA ASN A 91 -13.92 -13.98 -32.25
C ASN A 91 -13.76 -14.35 -30.75
N ASN A 92 -13.70 -13.33 -29.90
CA ASN A 92 -13.58 -13.41 -28.44
C ASN A 92 -15.00 -13.31 -27.90
N LEU A 93 -15.53 -14.39 -27.30
CA LEU A 93 -16.91 -14.47 -26.80
C LEU A 93 -17.07 -13.62 -25.53
N ASN A 94 -17.18 -12.30 -25.71
CA ASN A 94 -17.53 -11.34 -24.66
C ASN A 94 -19.06 -11.12 -24.65
N SER A 95 -19.84 -12.10 -24.18
CA SER A 95 -21.29 -11.91 -24.02
C SER A 95 -21.60 -11.09 -22.75
N MET A 96 -21.79 -9.77 -22.88
CA MET A 96 -22.25 -8.86 -21.83
C MET A 96 -23.79 -8.74 -21.72
N TRP A 97 -24.42 -9.42 -20.77
CA TRP A 97 -25.88 -9.38 -20.60
C TRP A 97 -26.32 -8.06 -19.94
N ALA A 98 -27.21 -7.32 -20.59
CA ALA A 98 -27.84 -6.14 -20.01
C ALA A 98 -28.87 -6.56 -18.94
N VAL A 99 -28.60 -6.22 -17.68
CA VAL A 99 -29.50 -6.52 -16.55
C VAL A 99 -30.57 -5.43 -16.41
N LYS A 100 -30.19 -4.17 -16.63
CA LYS A 100 -31.15 -3.05 -16.60
C LYS A 100 -30.76 -1.97 -17.59
N LEU A 101 -31.75 -1.48 -18.33
CA LEU A 101 -31.67 -0.39 -19.28
C LEU A 101 -32.53 0.77 -18.77
N GLN A 102 -31.97 1.98 -18.74
CA GLN A 102 -32.73 3.19 -18.39
C GLN A 102 -32.34 4.34 -19.31
N GLN A 103 -33.34 5.04 -19.84
CA GLN A 103 -33.09 6.21 -20.68
C GLN A 103 -32.78 7.42 -19.80
N MET A 104 -31.65 8.07 -20.08
CA MET A 104 -31.27 9.35 -19.49
C MET A 104 -32.17 10.47 -20.02
N GLN A 105 -32.18 11.61 -19.32
CA GLN A 105 -32.96 12.79 -19.71
C GLN A 105 -32.60 13.35 -21.10
N ASP A 106 -31.39 13.08 -21.59
CA ASP A 106 -30.90 13.46 -22.92
C ASP A 106 -31.18 12.42 -24.01
N GLY A 107 -31.94 11.38 -23.69
CA GLY A 107 -32.32 10.31 -24.62
C GLY A 107 -31.31 9.16 -24.75
N ARG A 108 -30.11 9.26 -24.16
CA ARG A 108 -29.10 8.17 -24.18
C ARG A 108 -29.52 7.03 -23.26
N LEU A 109 -29.27 5.79 -23.67
CA LEU A 109 -29.52 4.61 -22.83
C LEU A 109 -28.35 4.37 -21.89
N TYR A 110 -28.63 4.24 -20.60
CA TYR A 110 -27.70 3.83 -19.55
C TYR A 110 -27.95 2.36 -19.21
N ILE A 111 -26.88 1.57 -19.19
CA ILE A 111 -26.96 0.10 -19.06
C ILE A 111 -26.18 -0.32 -17.83
N ALA A 112 -26.80 -1.11 -16.96
CA ALA A 112 -26.09 -1.95 -16.00
C ALA A 112 -26.05 -3.38 -16.56
N GLY A 113 -24.87 -4.01 -16.60
CA GLY A 113 -24.69 -5.31 -17.24
C GLY A 113 -23.71 -6.24 -16.52
N ILE A 114 -23.89 -7.54 -16.76
CA ILE A 114 -23.01 -8.62 -16.29
C ILE A 114 -22.58 -9.44 -17.51
N GLY A 115 -21.28 -9.54 -17.74
CA GLY A 115 -20.70 -10.41 -18.76
C GLY A 115 -19.98 -11.60 -18.14
N ALA A 116 -20.02 -12.74 -18.81
CA ALA A 116 -19.14 -13.87 -18.51
C ALA A 116 -18.57 -14.37 -19.84
N GLY A 117 -17.30 -14.77 -19.84
CA GLY A 117 -16.60 -15.17 -21.06
C GLY A 117 -15.30 -15.92 -20.76
N ILE A 118 -14.74 -16.50 -21.82
CA ILE A 118 -13.43 -17.15 -21.79
C ILE A 118 -12.60 -16.51 -22.90
N GLU A 119 -11.42 -16.03 -22.55
CA GLU A 119 -10.46 -15.41 -23.45
C GLU A 119 -9.22 -16.30 -23.58
N ASN A 120 -8.69 -16.43 -24.80
CA ASN A 120 -7.44 -17.14 -25.04
C ASN A 120 -6.31 -16.11 -25.15
N THR A 121 -5.47 -16.01 -24.11
CA THR A 121 -4.30 -15.12 -24.11
C THR A 121 -3.02 -15.92 -24.37
N PRO A 122 -1.90 -15.27 -24.73
CA PRO A 122 -0.61 -15.94 -24.86
C PRO A 122 -0.16 -16.70 -23.61
N ASP A 123 -0.66 -16.30 -22.43
CA ASP A 123 -0.38 -16.92 -21.13
C ASP A 123 -1.36 -18.06 -20.79
N GLY A 124 -2.37 -18.31 -21.64
CA GLY A 124 -3.33 -19.41 -21.53
C GLY A 124 -4.80 -18.99 -21.62
N MET A 125 -5.70 -19.96 -21.39
CA MET A 125 -7.14 -19.72 -21.33
C MET A 125 -7.53 -19.04 -20.01
N GLN A 126 -8.20 -17.89 -20.08
CA GLN A 126 -8.64 -17.09 -18.94
C GLN A 126 -10.17 -16.99 -18.93
N SER A 127 -10.82 -17.48 -17.86
CA SER A 127 -12.25 -17.26 -17.65
C SER A 127 -12.48 -15.98 -16.86
N GLN A 128 -13.49 -15.19 -17.22
CA GLN A 128 -13.75 -13.88 -16.58
C GLN A 128 -15.23 -13.57 -16.37
N VAL A 129 -15.49 -12.71 -15.38
CA VAL A 129 -16.80 -12.07 -15.13
C VAL A 129 -16.60 -10.56 -15.15
N LEU A 130 -17.38 -9.86 -15.98
CA LEU A 130 -17.33 -8.42 -16.17
C LEU A 130 -18.60 -7.78 -15.58
N LEU A 131 -18.44 -6.69 -14.83
CA LEU A 131 -19.55 -5.93 -14.27
C LEU A 131 -19.47 -4.50 -14.79
N ALA A 132 -20.47 -4.08 -15.57
CA ALA A 132 -20.56 -2.72 -16.09
C ALA A 132 -21.57 -1.93 -15.25
N ALA A 133 -21.06 -1.18 -14.27
CA ALA A 133 -21.84 -0.29 -13.40
C ALA A 133 -20.93 0.77 -12.74
N ASP A 134 -21.45 1.97 -12.47
CA ASP A 134 -20.71 3.03 -11.75
C ASP A 134 -20.37 2.65 -10.29
N ARG A 135 -21.15 1.72 -9.72
CA ARG A 135 -21.00 1.27 -8.34
C ARG A 135 -21.40 -0.20 -8.20
N ILE A 136 -20.48 -1.00 -7.67
CA ILE A 136 -20.71 -2.42 -7.36
C ILE A 136 -20.59 -2.58 -5.85
N ALA A 137 -21.59 -3.17 -5.19
CA ALA A 137 -21.58 -3.36 -3.75
C ALA A 137 -22.04 -4.77 -3.36
N MET A 138 -21.30 -5.42 -2.46
CA MET A 138 -21.73 -6.66 -1.80
C MET A 138 -22.34 -6.31 -0.44
N ILE A 139 -23.61 -6.62 -0.25
CA ILE A 139 -24.37 -6.28 0.95
C ILE A 139 -24.84 -7.58 1.60
N ASN A 140 -24.62 -7.73 2.91
CA ASN A 140 -25.23 -8.82 3.67
C ASN A 140 -26.53 -8.29 4.31
N PRO A 141 -27.71 -8.82 3.95
CA PRO A 141 -28.99 -8.35 4.50
C PRO A 141 -29.26 -8.83 5.93
N ALA A 142 -28.44 -9.74 6.49
CA ALA A 142 -28.66 -10.29 7.82
C ALA A 142 -28.66 -9.19 8.90
N ASN A 143 -29.68 -9.21 9.76
CA ASN A 143 -29.87 -8.31 10.91
C ASN A 143 -30.15 -6.83 10.59
N GLY A 144 -30.64 -6.52 9.39
CA GLY A 144 -31.06 -5.14 9.04
C GLY A 144 -29.89 -4.15 8.91
N ASN A 145 -28.65 -4.64 8.91
CA ASN A 145 -27.47 -3.80 8.69
C ASN A 145 -27.26 -3.62 7.19
N THR A 146 -27.63 -2.46 6.66
CA THR A 146 -27.51 -2.12 5.23
C THR A 146 -26.08 -1.72 4.82
N LYS A 147 -25.10 -1.78 5.74
CA LYS A 147 -23.72 -1.39 5.48
C LYS A 147 -23.07 -2.39 4.51
N PRO A 148 -22.62 -1.96 3.31
CA PRO A 148 -21.94 -2.84 2.38
C PRO A 148 -20.64 -3.40 2.98
N MET A 149 -20.34 -4.66 2.67
CA MET A 149 -19.08 -5.32 3.05
C MET A 149 -17.94 -4.93 2.09
N PHE A 150 -18.29 -4.69 0.84
CA PHE A 150 -17.41 -4.32 -0.26
C PHE A 150 -18.14 -3.33 -1.16
N VAL A 151 -17.47 -2.25 -1.57
CA VAL A 151 -17.97 -1.31 -2.59
C VAL A 151 -16.82 -0.93 -3.52
N GLY A 152 -16.96 -1.21 -4.81
CA GLY A 152 -16.17 -0.56 -5.86
C GLY A 152 -16.96 0.63 -6.39
N GLN A 153 -16.37 1.82 -6.34
CA GLN A 153 -16.98 3.04 -6.86
C GLN A 153 -15.89 4.05 -7.24
N GLY A 154 -15.90 4.52 -8.50
CA GLY A 154 -14.76 5.25 -9.05
C GLY A 154 -13.48 4.40 -9.03
N ASP A 155 -12.32 5.04 -8.84
CA ASP A 155 -11.00 4.38 -8.79
C ASP A 155 -10.65 3.81 -7.39
N GLN A 156 -11.65 3.55 -6.56
CA GLN A 156 -11.47 3.13 -5.17
C GLN A 156 -12.33 1.92 -4.81
N ILE A 157 -11.79 1.10 -3.92
CA ILE A 157 -12.50 0.00 -3.27
C ILE A 157 -12.58 0.29 -1.78
N PHE A 158 -13.79 0.25 -1.25
CA PHE A 158 -14.07 0.36 0.17
C PHE A 158 -14.42 -1.02 0.72
N MET A 159 -13.68 -1.48 1.73
CA MET A 159 -13.93 -2.77 2.38
C MET A 159 -14.16 -2.56 3.88
N ASN A 160 -15.10 -3.32 4.42
CA ASN A 160 -15.33 -3.40 5.86
C ASN A 160 -14.40 -4.44 6.51
N GLU A 161 -14.09 -4.29 7.80
CA GLU A 161 -13.29 -5.24 8.59
C GLU A 161 -13.88 -6.67 8.58
N VAL A 162 -15.21 -6.79 8.48
CA VAL A 162 -15.92 -8.09 8.36
C VAL A 162 -15.52 -8.81 7.08
N PHE A 163 -15.18 -8.07 6.02
CA PHE A 163 -14.77 -8.63 4.72
C PHE A 163 -13.27 -8.95 4.69
N LEU A 164 -12.43 -8.06 5.22
CA LEU A 164 -10.98 -8.21 5.22
C LEU A 164 -10.40 -8.06 6.63
N LYS A 165 -10.08 -9.21 7.24
CA LYS A 165 -9.40 -9.26 8.55
C LYS A 165 -7.87 -9.33 8.43
N TYR A 166 -7.36 -10.01 7.40
CA TYR A 166 -5.94 -10.16 7.12
C TYR A 166 -5.69 -10.00 5.62
N LEU A 167 -4.67 -9.22 5.26
CA LEU A 167 -4.22 -9.06 3.88
C LEU A 167 -2.92 -9.82 3.67
N THR A 168 -2.95 -10.83 2.79
CA THR A 168 -1.75 -11.50 2.28
C THR A 168 -1.50 -10.98 0.87
N ALA A 169 -0.48 -10.15 0.71
CA ALA A 169 -0.12 -9.56 -0.58
C ALA A 169 1.40 -9.68 -0.80
N PRO A 170 1.86 -10.16 -1.97
CA PRO A 170 3.29 -10.17 -2.32
C PRO A 170 3.88 -8.75 -2.37
N THR A 171 3.07 -7.78 -2.78
CA THR A 171 3.44 -6.35 -2.80
C THR A 171 2.25 -5.47 -2.41
N ILE A 172 2.54 -4.33 -1.81
CA ILE A 172 1.57 -3.25 -1.55
C ILE A 172 2.24 -1.96 -2.00
N THR A 173 1.64 -1.21 -2.91
CA THR A 173 2.23 0.04 -3.43
C THR A 173 1.17 1.12 -3.48
N SER A 174 1.42 2.27 -2.85
CA SER A 174 0.55 3.45 -2.96
C SER A 174 0.63 4.03 -4.38
N GLY A 175 -0.42 4.74 -4.80
CA GLY A 175 -0.35 5.55 -6.03
C GLY A 175 0.77 6.60 -6.03
N GLY A 176 1.12 7.10 -7.22
CA GLY A 176 2.18 8.09 -7.44
C GLY A 176 3.50 7.48 -7.94
N ASN A 177 4.32 8.30 -8.63
CA ASN A 177 5.63 7.90 -9.11
C ASN A 177 6.70 8.93 -8.69
N PRO A 178 7.60 8.60 -7.74
CA PRO A 178 7.70 7.34 -7.01
C PRO A 178 6.60 7.17 -5.94
N PRO A 179 6.28 5.93 -5.53
CA PRO A 179 5.28 5.68 -4.49
C PRO A 179 5.72 6.24 -3.13
N THR A 180 4.76 6.75 -2.36
CA THR A 180 5.00 7.24 -1.00
C THR A 180 5.08 6.12 0.03
N PHE A 181 4.38 5.02 -0.21
CA PHE A 181 4.40 3.79 0.58
C PHE A 181 4.56 2.57 -0.32
N SER A 182 5.48 1.66 0.01
CA SER A 182 5.60 0.38 -0.68
C SER A 182 6.11 -0.75 0.23
N LEU A 183 5.56 -1.94 0.06
CA LEU A 183 6.04 -3.22 0.58
C LEU A 183 6.35 -4.12 -0.62
N THR A 184 7.58 -4.61 -0.71
CA THR A 184 8.04 -5.50 -1.79
C THR A 184 8.17 -6.95 -1.31
N PRO A 185 8.27 -7.95 -2.21
CA PRO A 185 8.25 -9.37 -1.82
C PRO A 185 9.47 -9.80 -1.00
N ASP A 186 10.59 -9.09 -1.12
CA ASP A 186 11.80 -9.24 -0.32
C ASP A 186 11.68 -8.63 1.09
N GLY A 187 10.50 -8.10 1.45
CA GLY A 187 10.20 -7.58 2.78
C GLY A 187 10.64 -6.13 3.01
N ARG A 188 11.06 -5.41 1.97
CA ARG A 188 11.44 -4.01 2.09
C ARG A 188 10.21 -3.13 2.20
N LEU A 189 10.11 -2.42 3.33
CA LEU A 189 9.14 -1.35 3.56
C LEU A 189 9.77 0.00 3.24
N SER A 190 9.11 0.79 2.40
CA SER A 190 9.43 2.19 2.14
C SER A 190 8.23 3.05 2.49
N ALA A 191 8.42 4.09 3.31
CA ALA A 191 7.38 5.03 3.69
C ALA A 191 7.96 6.45 3.78
N ARG A 192 7.35 7.40 3.08
CA ARG A 192 7.69 8.83 3.14
C ARG A 192 6.79 9.50 4.18
N ASN A 193 7.40 10.30 5.06
CA ASN A 193 6.68 11.03 6.12
C ASN A 193 5.87 10.11 7.06
N ALA A 194 6.46 8.97 7.46
CA ALA A 194 5.84 8.09 8.42
C ALA A 194 5.83 8.71 9.82
N ASP A 195 4.66 8.74 10.46
CA ASP A 195 4.49 9.05 11.87
C ASP A 195 4.20 7.76 12.64
N ILE A 196 5.09 7.40 13.57
CA ILE A 196 5.03 6.16 14.36
C ILE A 196 4.93 6.54 15.83
N SER A 197 3.73 6.46 16.39
CA SER A 197 3.45 6.77 17.80
C SER A 197 3.75 5.61 18.76
N GLY A 198 4.09 4.44 18.22
CA GLY A 198 4.36 3.21 18.99
C GLY A 198 5.84 2.92 19.20
N ASN A 199 6.11 1.70 19.66
CA ASN A 199 7.47 1.19 19.79
C ASN A 199 8.01 0.73 18.43
N VAL A 200 9.26 1.11 18.13
CA VAL A 200 10.03 0.54 17.03
C VAL A 200 11.13 -0.33 17.63
N ASN A 201 11.03 -1.66 17.43
CA ASN A 201 12.06 -2.60 17.83
C ASN A 201 12.92 -2.97 16.61
N ALA A 202 14.19 -2.59 16.62
CA ALA A 202 15.15 -2.88 15.56
C ALA A 202 16.38 -3.60 16.13
N ASN A 203 16.67 -4.80 15.63
CA ASN A 203 17.84 -5.59 16.03
C ASN A 203 19.13 -5.13 15.33
N SER A 204 18.99 -4.49 14.17
CA SER A 204 20.08 -3.93 13.38
C SER A 204 19.54 -2.87 12.42
N GLY A 205 20.44 -2.02 11.90
CA GLY A 205 20.09 -1.02 10.91
C GLY A 205 21.05 0.16 10.92
N THR A 206 20.82 1.08 9.99
CA THR A 206 21.48 2.38 9.95
C THR A 206 20.43 3.47 9.97
N LEU A 207 20.67 4.52 10.75
CA LEU A 207 19.82 5.70 10.80
C LEU A 207 20.68 6.91 10.41
N ASN A 208 20.15 7.76 9.53
CA ASN A 208 20.83 8.96 9.04
C ASN A 208 20.00 10.19 9.39
N ASN A 209 20.68 11.28 9.77
CA ASN A 209 20.05 12.57 10.09
C ASN A 209 18.95 12.47 11.16
N VAL A 210 19.22 11.70 12.23
CA VAL A 210 18.28 11.53 13.34
C VAL A 210 18.39 12.72 14.29
N THR A 211 17.26 13.36 14.56
CA THR A 211 17.13 14.31 15.67
C THR A 211 16.36 13.64 16.81
N ILE A 212 16.93 13.66 18.02
CA ILE A 212 16.26 13.18 19.23
C ILE A 212 15.87 14.42 20.04
N ASN A 213 14.59 14.77 20.02
CA ASN A 213 14.09 16.01 20.64
C ASN A 213 14.10 15.99 22.17
N GLN A 214 14.17 14.81 22.77
CA GLN A 214 14.18 14.62 24.22
C GLN A 214 15.42 13.80 24.62
N ASN A 215 15.21 12.65 25.24
CA ASN A 215 16.27 11.86 25.83
C ASN A 215 16.62 10.66 24.96
N CYS A 216 17.92 10.36 24.87
CA CYS A 216 18.44 9.10 24.32
C CYS A 216 19.05 8.29 25.47
N ARG A 217 18.62 7.03 25.63
CA ARG A 217 19.21 6.11 26.63
C ARG A 217 19.88 4.95 25.92
N ILE A 218 21.20 4.83 26.13
CA ILE A 218 22.02 3.73 25.60
C ILE A 218 22.36 2.82 26.78
N LEU A 219 21.81 1.61 26.79
CA LEU A 219 22.10 0.61 27.83
C LEU A 219 23.42 -0.13 27.58
N GLY A 220 23.86 -0.17 26.32
CA GLY A 220 25.13 -0.77 25.89
C GLY A 220 26.24 0.26 25.69
N LYS A 221 27.09 0.00 24.69
CA LYS A 221 28.21 0.87 24.33
C LYS A 221 27.84 1.79 23.16
N LEU A 222 28.15 3.07 23.28
CA LEU A 222 28.21 4.01 22.16
C LEU A 222 29.62 3.99 21.57
N SER A 223 29.73 3.67 20.27
CA SER A 223 30.98 3.80 19.51
C SER A 223 30.78 4.88 18.45
N ALA A 224 31.59 5.93 18.50
CA ALA A 224 31.53 7.05 17.55
C ALA A 224 32.95 7.44 17.13
N ASN A 225 33.14 7.69 15.84
CA ASN A 225 34.43 8.14 15.29
C ASN A 225 34.61 9.66 15.47
N GLN A 226 33.54 10.43 15.29
CA GLN A 226 33.53 11.88 15.45
C GLN A 226 32.26 12.27 16.22
N ILE A 227 32.42 13.21 17.17
CA ILE A 227 31.33 13.83 17.91
C ILE A 227 31.58 15.33 17.83
N GLU A 228 30.58 16.05 17.33
CA GLU A 228 30.59 17.52 17.29
C GLU A 228 29.84 18.04 18.52
N GLY A 229 30.54 18.80 19.38
CA GLY A 229 30.04 19.30 20.65
C GLY A 229 30.69 18.67 21.89
N ASP A 230 30.26 19.11 23.06
CA ASP A 230 30.85 18.70 24.33
C ASP A 230 30.27 17.36 24.84
N ILE A 231 31.15 16.43 25.22
CA ILE A 231 30.77 15.20 25.95
C ILE A 231 30.97 15.40 27.46
N VAL A 232 31.98 16.19 27.85
CA VAL A 232 32.35 16.49 29.23
C VAL A 232 32.39 18.01 29.39
N LYS A 233 31.71 18.54 30.42
CA LYS A 233 31.74 19.97 30.74
C LYS A 233 33.09 20.33 31.38
N THR A 234 33.96 21.00 30.63
CA THR A 234 35.24 21.54 31.11
C THR A 234 35.24 23.06 30.98
N VAL A 235 35.69 23.77 32.01
CA VAL A 235 35.86 25.24 31.96
C VAL A 235 37.30 25.59 32.32
N GLY A 236 37.91 26.46 31.52
CA GLY A 236 39.22 27.05 31.76
C GLY A 236 39.14 28.57 31.94
N LYS A 237 39.87 29.12 32.92
CA LYS A 237 39.94 30.57 33.13
C LYS A 237 41.28 31.01 33.71
N ALA A 238 41.89 32.02 33.09
CA ALA A 238 43.07 32.67 33.63
C ALA A 238 42.75 33.43 34.92
N PHE A 239 43.65 33.35 35.90
CA PHE A 239 43.52 34.13 37.13
C PHE A 239 43.62 35.64 36.85
N PRO A 240 42.79 36.47 37.52
CA PRO A 240 42.93 37.91 37.42
C PRO A 240 44.34 38.37 37.80
N ARG A 241 44.83 39.41 37.12
CA ARG A 241 46.14 40.00 37.36
C ARG A 241 46.00 41.48 37.65
N ASN A 242 46.84 41.98 38.56
CA ASN A 242 47.03 43.40 38.78
C ASN A 242 48.40 43.77 38.20
N GLY A 243 48.41 44.38 37.01
CA GLY A 243 49.62 44.51 36.21
C GLY A 243 50.18 43.13 35.80
N SER A 244 51.41 42.83 36.20
CA SER A 244 52.10 41.59 35.84
C SER A 244 51.88 40.42 36.81
N TYR A 245 51.39 40.67 38.03
CA TYR A 245 51.27 39.67 39.09
C TYR A 245 49.83 39.20 39.32
N ALA A 246 49.67 38.00 39.89
CA ALA A 246 48.37 37.37 40.06
C ALA A 246 47.65 37.95 41.29
N SER A 247 46.45 38.49 41.11
CA SER A 247 45.67 39.05 42.20
C SER A 247 44.20 39.11 41.83
N GLY A 248 43.36 38.45 42.63
CA GLY A 248 41.91 38.47 42.48
C GLY A 248 41.29 37.12 42.79
N THR A 249 40.02 36.97 42.37
CA THR A 249 39.19 35.82 42.73
C THR A 249 38.54 35.20 41.49
N ILE A 250 38.54 33.87 41.43
CA ILE A 250 37.68 33.10 40.53
C ILE A 250 36.67 32.32 41.38
N THR A 251 35.40 32.36 41.00
CA THR A 251 34.35 31.51 41.58
C THR A 251 33.83 30.56 40.52
N VAL A 252 33.82 29.27 40.84
CA VAL A 252 33.27 28.20 40.02
C VAL A 252 32.04 27.65 40.73
N THR A 253 30.90 27.67 40.06
CA THR A 253 29.66 27.06 40.57
C THR A 253 29.31 25.86 39.70
N VAL A 254 29.25 24.69 40.32
CA VAL A 254 28.78 23.46 39.68
C VAL A 254 27.37 23.20 40.17
N TYR A 255 26.40 23.33 39.25
CA TYR A 255 24.99 23.11 39.53
C TYR A 255 24.69 21.62 39.72
N ASP A 256 23.75 21.31 40.60
CA ASP A 256 23.28 19.96 40.88
C ASP A 256 22.14 19.58 39.94
N ASP A 257 22.49 19.40 38.67
CA ASP A 257 21.58 19.24 37.53
C ASP A 257 21.49 17.78 37.03
N GLN A 258 22.11 16.82 37.74
CA GLN A 258 22.22 15.43 37.29
C GLN A 258 21.79 14.45 38.39
N ALA A 259 21.09 13.38 38.02
CA ALA A 259 20.59 12.35 38.94
C ALA A 259 21.64 11.30 39.35
N PHE A 260 22.94 11.60 39.21
CA PHE A 260 24.03 10.68 39.53
C PHE A 260 25.22 11.41 40.16
N ASP A 261 25.96 10.70 41.00
CA ASP A 261 27.15 11.24 41.67
C ASP A 261 28.22 11.67 40.67
N ARG A 262 28.76 12.86 40.91
CA ARG A 262 29.83 13.46 40.12
C ARG A 262 31.08 13.70 40.95
N GLN A 263 32.17 13.89 40.24
CA GLN A 263 33.44 14.37 40.76
C GLN A 263 33.84 15.63 40.03
N ILE A 264 34.22 16.64 40.81
CA ILE A 264 34.84 17.86 40.32
C ILE A 264 36.35 17.65 40.45
N VAL A 265 37.03 17.59 39.32
CA VAL A 265 38.48 17.47 39.25
C VAL A 265 39.05 18.84 38.95
N VAL A 266 39.93 19.31 39.81
CA VAL A 266 40.77 20.48 39.60
C VAL A 266 42.17 19.97 39.27
N PRO A 267 42.59 19.96 37.99
CA PRO A 267 43.96 19.65 37.62
C PRO A 267 44.96 20.60 38.30
N PRO A 268 46.27 20.27 38.30
CA PRO A 268 47.30 21.05 38.95
C PRO A 268 47.26 22.56 38.62
N VAL A 269 46.95 23.38 39.62
CA VAL A 269 47.14 24.83 39.60
C VAL A 269 48.50 25.12 40.22
N LEU A 270 49.45 25.52 39.38
CA LEU A 270 50.83 25.82 39.78
C LEU A 270 50.94 27.30 40.11
N PHE A 271 51.53 27.65 41.25
CA PHE A 271 51.75 29.04 41.63
C PHE A 271 53.11 29.23 42.31
N ARG A 272 53.73 30.38 42.06
CA ARG A 272 55.07 30.70 42.53
C ARG A 272 55.21 32.21 42.71
N GLY A 273 56.00 32.61 43.70
CA GLY A 273 56.57 33.95 43.78
C GLY A 273 57.91 34.07 43.06
N GLY A 274 58.71 35.06 43.45
CA GLY A 274 59.98 35.37 42.81
C GLY A 274 61.05 35.64 43.85
N LYS A 275 62.26 35.10 43.63
CA LYS A 275 63.48 35.54 44.32
C LYS A 275 64.08 36.68 43.54
N HIS A 276 64.52 37.70 44.24
CA HIS A 276 65.22 38.82 43.65
C HIS A 276 66.51 39.07 44.39
N GLU A 277 67.50 39.58 43.67
CA GLU A 277 68.84 39.79 44.16
C GLU A 277 69.29 41.20 43.78
N ASN A 278 69.95 41.89 44.72
CA ASN A 278 70.55 43.20 44.46
C ASN A 278 71.90 43.27 45.19
N PHE A 279 72.81 44.07 44.65
CA PHE A 279 74.08 44.38 45.28
C PHE A 279 74.05 45.83 45.76
N ASN A 280 74.40 46.06 47.02
CA ASN A 280 74.56 47.42 47.51
C ASN A 280 75.87 48.06 47.01
N SER A 281 76.08 49.34 47.32
CA SER A 281 77.30 50.09 46.95
C SER A 281 78.60 49.49 47.51
N ASN A 282 78.51 48.62 48.52
CA ASN A 282 79.63 47.91 49.15
C ASN A 282 79.79 46.48 48.61
N ASN A 283 79.16 46.17 47.48
CA ASN A 283 79.17 44.85 46.85
C ASN A 283 78.61 43.71 47.72
N GLN A 284 77.79 44.04 48.73
CA GLN A 284 77.10 43.06 49.56
C GLN A 284 75.77 42.68 48.92
N GLN A 285 75.52 41.38 48.80
CA GLN A 285 74.31 40.83 48.20
C GLN A 285 73.14 40.87 49.19
N SER A 286 71.98 41.33 48.72
CA SER A 286 70.72 41.33 49.44
C SER A 286 69.66 40.61 48.63
N TYR A 287 68.79 39.87 49.33
CA TYR A 287 67.69 39.12 48.73
C TYR A 287 66.36 39.61 49.26
N TRP A 288 65.36 39.62 48.39
CA TRP A 288 63.97 39.76 48.80
C TRP A 288 63.09 38.84 47.97
N TYR A 289 61.91 38.55 48.50
CA TYR A 289 60.99 37.62 47.91
C TYR A 289 59.67 38.30 47.58
N SER A 290 59.10 37.91 46.45
CA SER A 290 57.67 38.03 46.19
C SER A 290 56.99 36.74 46.62
N THR A 291 55.81 36.84 47.23
CA THR A 291 55.01 35.71 47.69
C THR A 291 53.71 35.67 46.90
N CYS A 292 53.41 34.53 46.28
CA CYS A 292 52.11 34.22 45.70
C CYS A 292 51.34 33.32 46.68
N LYS A 293 50.18 33.74 47.15
CA LYS A 293 49.33 32.96 48.05
C LYS A 293 48.06 32.55 47.30
N LEU A 294 47.83 31.24 47.25
CA LEU A 294 46.57 30.66 46.78
C LEU A 294 45.77 30.17 47.98
N GLN A 295 44.51 30.59 48.05
CA GLN A 295 43.50 30.10 48.98
C GLN A 295 42.33 29.53 48.17
N VAL A 296 41.86 28.34 48.54
CA VAL A 296 40.74 27.67 47.89
C VAL A 296 39.70 27.35 48.95
N LEU A 297 38.45 27.74 48.68
CA LEU A 297 37.31 27.46 49.53
C LEU A 297 36.31 26.58 48.79
N LYS A 298 35.73 25.59 49.48
CA LYS A 298 34.58 24.80 49.04
C LYS A 298 33.37 25.21 49.87
N ASN A 299 32.33 25.73 49.23
CA ASN A 299 31.11 26.19 49.89
C ASN A 299 31.39 27.15 51.07
N GLY A 300 32.37 28.03 50.91
CA GLY A 300 32.82 28.97 51.95
C GLY A 300 33.78 28.40 52.99
N GLN A 301 34.02 27.08 53.01
CA GLN A 301 35.00 26.45 53.90
C GLN A 301 36.38 26.37 53.23
N GLU A 302 37.43 26.84 53.89
CA GLU A 302 38.81 26.72 53.40
C GLU A 302 39.23 25.25 53.31
N ILE A 303 39.68 24.84 52.11
CA ILE A 303 40.20 23.48 51.84
C ILE A 303 41.68 23.50 51.49
N PHE A 304 42.23 24.67 51.14
CA PHE A 304 43.65 24.85 50.85
C PHE A 304 44.05 26.29 51.07
N GLN A 305 45.18 26.52 51.70
CA GLN A 305 45.79 27.83 51.79
C GLN A 305 47.30 27.70 51.94
N GLN A 306 48.05 28.11 50.93
CA GLN A 306 49.51 28.08 51.00
C GLN A 306 50.14 29.30 50.31
N PRO A 307 51.16 29.92 50.93
CA PRO A 307 52.04 30.88 50.28
C PRO A 307 53.21 30.17 49.57
N ALA A 308 53.61 30.70 48.42
CA ALA A 308 54.79 30.28 47.64
C ALA A 308 55.71 31.48 47.42
N THR A 309 56.97 31.38 47.85
CA THR A 309 58.04 32.33 47.55
C THR A 309 58.72 31.91 46.25
N ASP A 310 60.02 31.66 46.26
CA ASP A 310 60.83 31.21 45.13
C ASP A 310 60.67 29.73 44.79
N VAL A 311 59.89 28.95 45.52
CA VAL A 311 59.59 27.54 45.22
C VAL A 311 58.14 27.41 44.77
N SER A 312 57.91 26.75 43.63
CA SER A 312 56.56 26.51 43.10
C SER A 312 55.77 25.59 44.02
N ARG A 313 54.49 25.91 44.24
CA ARG A 313 53.52 25.06 44.91
C ARG A 313 52.40 24.69 43.95
N VAL A 314 51.67 23.65 44.31
CA VAL A 314 50.59 23.09 43.50
C VAL A 314 49.34 22.91 44.36
N PHE A 315 48.19 23.24 43.78
CA PHE A 315 46.90 22.79 44.25
C PHE A 315 46.29 21.85 43.21
N SER A 316 45.85 20.67 43.64
CA SER A 316 45.10 19.72 42.83
C SER A 316 44.11 19.02 43.76
N SER A 317 42.90 18.74 43.27
CA SER A 317 41.88 18.11 44.09
C SER A 317 40.86 17.36 43.25
N VAL A 318 40.38 16.25 43.82
CA VAL A 318 39.17 15.56 43.36
C VAL A 318 38.13 15.74 44.46
N ILE A 319 37.03 16.40 44.12
CA ILE A 319 35.98 16.77 45.06
C ILE A 319 34.71 16.03 44.68
N ASP A 320 34.24 15.18 45.59
CA ASP A 320 32.98 14.47 45.41
C ASP A 320 31.80 15.44 45.48
N MET A 321 30.85 15.24 44.56
CA MET A 321 29.58 15.94 44.46
C MET A 321 28.45 14.91 44.29
N PRO A 322 27.91 14.37 45.40
CA PRO A 322 26.78 13.45 45.37
C PRO A 322 25.52 14.12 44.81
N ALA A 323 24.70 13.36 44.09
CA ALA A 323 23.45 13.90 43.52
C ALA A 323 22.41 14.21 44.60
N GLY A 324 21.71 15.34 44.46
CA GLY A 324 20.64 15.77 45.37
C GLY A 324 21.12 16.50 46.63
N HIS A 325 22.40 16.82 46.72
CA HIS A 325 23.01 17.51 47.87
C HIS A 325 23.27 19.01 47.62
N GLY A 326 22.80 19.54 46.49
CA GLY A 326 22.91 20.96 46.16
C GLY A 326 24.22 21.33 45.45
N HIS A 327 24.31 22.60 45.05
CA HIS A 327 25.41 23.08 44.22
C HIS A 327 26.73 23.13 44.99
N VAL A 328 27.84 22.88 44.29
CA VAL A 328 29.18 23.07 44.86
C VAL A 328 29.77 24.35 44.30
N THR A 329 30.23 25.21 45.21
CA THR A 329 30.93 26.46 44.88
C THR A 329 32.39 26.33 45.30
N LEU A 330 33.31 26.53 44.35
CA LEU A 330 34.74 26.63 44.60
C LEU A 330 35.20 28.07 44.39
N THR A 331 35.80 28.67 45.40
CA THR A 331 36.36 30.03 45.34
C THR A 331 37.87 29.97 45.43
N PHE A 332 38.54 30.50 44.41
CA PHE A 332 40.00 30.56 44.33
C PHE A 332 40.44 32.00 44.46
N ASN A 333 41.05 32.32 45.61
CA ASN A 333 41.62 33.64 45.89
C ASN A 333 43.12 33.57 45.69
N VAL A 334 43.64 34.36 44.75
CA VAL A 334 45.07 34.55 44.56
C VAL A 334 45.46 35.95 45.02
N SER A 335 46.53 36.04 45.80
CA SER A 335 47.09 37.31 46.25
C SER A 335 48.61 37.28 46.17
N SER A 336 49.19 38.42 45.84
CA SER A 336 50.63 38.56 45.65
C SER A 336 51.16 39.70 46.48
N TYR A 337 52.29 39.46 47.15
CA TYR A 337 52.92 40.41 48.06
C TYR A 337 54.41 40.49 47.75
N GLY A 338 54.96 41.70 47.65
CA GLY A 338 56.40 41.94 47.58
C GLY A 338 56.91 42.38 48.93
N ALA A 339 58.11 41.95 49.31
CA ALA A 339 58.79 42.51 50.47
C ALA A 339 58.95 44.03 50.34
N ASN A 340 58.93 44.75 51.46
CA ASN A 340 59.13 46.21 51.51
C ASN A 340 58.18 47.02 50.61
N ASN A 341 56.96 46.53 50.38
CA ASN A 341 55.96 47.13 49.47
C ASN A 341 56.43 47.26 48.01
N TRP A 342 57.38 46.45 47.58
CA TRP A 342 57.81 46.42 46.17
C TRP A 342 56.78 45.71 45.31
N THR A 343 56.71 46.10 44.04
CA THR A 343 55.82 45.44 43.06
C THR A 343 56.13 43.94 43.01
N PRO A 344 55.16 43.07 43.33
CA PRO A 344 55.39 41.63 43.33
C PRO A 344 55.71 41.09 41.93
N THR A 345 56.54 40.05 41.86
CA THR A 345 56.65 39.19 40.68
C THR A 345 56.21 37.77 41.03
N THR A 346 55.06 37.38 40.50
CA THR A 346 54.44 36.08 40.80
C THR A 346 53.83 35.48 39.54
N SER A 347 53.75 34.16 39.49
CA SER A 347 53.02 33.42 38.47
C SER A 347 51.99 32.48 39.07
N ILE A 348 50.93 32.25 38.32
CA ILE A 348 49.94 31.20 38.56
C ILE A 348 49.48 30.70 37.18
N SER A 349 49.29 29.38 37.04
CA SER A 349 48.70 28.78 35.84
C SER A 349 47.20 29.06 35.78
N ASP A 350 46.61 28.87 34.61
CA ASP A 350 45.16 28.96 34.46
C ASP A 350 44.45 27.91 35.31
N LEU A 351 43.23 28.24 35.75
CA LEU A 351 42.36 27.29 36.42
C LEU A 351 41.65 26.46 35.37
N LEU A 352 41.73 25.14 35.49
CA LEU A 352 40.88 24.19 34.78
C LEU A 352 39.98 23.48 35.80
N VAL A 353 38.72 23.26 35.43
CA VAL A 353 37.80 22.43 36.23
C VAL A 353 37.07 21.48 35.29
N VAL A 354 37.14 20.20 35.62
CA VAL A 354 36.49 19.10 34.89
C VAL A 354 35.43 18.50 35.79
N VAL A 355 34.21 18.33 35.28
CA VAL A 355 33.14 17.63 36.02
C VAL A 355 32.80 16.34 35.31
N MET A 356 32.93 15.23 36.02
CA MET A 356 32.73 13.88 35.46
C MET A 356 31.89 13.01 36.40
N LYS A 357 31.36 11.90 35.89
CA LYS A 357 30.63 10.91 36.71
C LYS A 357 31.61 10.18 37.65
N LYS A 358 31.26 10.01 38.93
CA LYS A 358 32.12 9.43 39.98
C LYS A 358 32.39 7.93 39.84
N SER A 359 31.52 7.19 39.16
CA SER A 359 31.68 5.74 39.00
C SER A 359 31.35 5.32 37.57
N THR A 360 32.33 4.69 36.92
CA THR A 360 32.20 4.08 35.61
C THR A 360 32.46 2.59 35.76
N ALA A 361 31.47 1.77 35.41
CA ALA A 361 31.63 0.32 35.40
C ALA A 361 32.79 -0.09 34.47
N GLY A 362 33.53 -1.14 34.83
CA GLY A 362 34.62 -1.68 34.01
C GLY A 362 36.03 -1.18 34.34
N ILE A 363 36.21 -0.38 35.40
CA ILE A 363 37.52 -0.05 35.96
C ILE A 363 37.64 -0.69 37.34
N SER A 364 38.60 -1.60 37.51
CA SER A 364 38.97 -2.16 38.81
C SER A 364 40.27 -1.54 39.29
N ILE A 365 40.30 -1.08 40.54
CA ILE A 365 41.51 -0.63 41.22
C ILE A 365 41.76 -1.68 42.32
N SER A 366 42.92 -2.35 42.27
CA SER A 366 43.36 -3.35 43.25
C SER A 366 44.41 -2.77 44.19
#